data_AF-A0A938NH18-F1
#
_entry.id   AF-A0A938NH18-F1
#
_cell.length_a   1.000
_cell.length_b   1.000
_cell.length_c   1.000
_cell.angle_alpha   90.00
_cell.angle_beta   90.00
_cell.angle_gamma   90.00
#
_symmetry.space_group_name_H-M   'P 1'
#
loop_
_entity.id
_entity.type
_entity.pdbx_description
1 polymer ?
#
loop_
_entity_poly.entity_id
_entity_poly.type
_entity_poly.pdbx_seq_one_letter_code
_entity_poly.pdbx_strand_id
1 'polypeptide(L)'
;MGTSDVLDMIGNLVSELKGYAAKLPTVVHLSVMPGGLKPTPEATAAYEQAVYRFRSQSAGSAFKRLNEPLIQSLEAFEGGLVLKAIQPLLFCLEYLELLQREKTVTMTAADDKRLKEYRNALHRILPGKEPELEGAGKGLL
;
A
#
# COMPACT_ATOMS: atom_id res chain seq x y z
N MET A 1 13.69 5.86 14.13
CA MET A 1 12.82 5.17 13.16
C MET A 1 13.70 4.51 12.12
N GLY A 2 13.67 3.19 12.04
CA GLY A 2 14.38 2.39 11.03
C GLY A 2 13.46 1.95 9.90
N THR A 3 14.02 1.36 8.84
CA THR A 3 13.25 0.90 7.68
C THR A 3 12.18 -0.14 8.06
N SER A 4 12.48 -1.02 9.02
CA SER A 4 11.53 -2.00 9.51
C SER A 4 10.29 -1.37 10.14
N ASP A 5 10.44 -0.28 10.92
CA ASP A 5 9.32 0.46 11.50
C ASP A 5 8.41 1.06 10.40
N VAL A 6 9.03 1.56 9.33
CA VAL A 6 8.31 2.11 8.17
C VAL A 6 7.53 1.01 7.44
N LEU A 7 8.15 -0.15 7.25
CA LEU A 7 7.50 -1.31 6.62
C LEU A 7 6.38 -1.90 7.47
N ASP A 8 6.48 -1.87 8.80
CA ASP A 8 5.39 -2.29 9.68
C ASP A 8 4.18 -1.36 9.51
N MET A 9 4.42 -0.05 9.48
CA MET A 9 3.38 0.95 9.24
C MET A 9 2.74 0.77 7.86
N ILE A 10 3.53 0.68 6.79
CA ILE A 10 3.01 0.46 5.42
C ILE A 10 2.24 -0.87 5.35
N GLY A 11 2.73 -1.92 6.00
CA GLY A 11 2.03 -3.22 6.07
C GLY A 11 0.64 -3.12 6.68
N ASN A 12 0.47 -2.29 7.72
CA ASN A 12 -0.85 -2.01 8.31
C ASN A 12 -1.76 -1.29 7.31
N LEU A 13 -1.27 -0.26 6.63
CA LEU A 13 -2.04 0.48 5.61
C LEU A 13 -2.47 -0.42 4.45
N VAL A 14 -1.57 -1.28 3.98
CA VAL A 14 -1.86 -2.29 2.94
C VAL A 14 -2.94 -3.26 3.43
N SER A 15 -2.91 -3.65 4.70
CA SER A 15 -3.91 -4.56 5.28
C SER A 15 -5.29 -3.92 5.35
N GLU A 16 -5.40 -2.65 5.74
CA GLU A 16 -6.65 -1.89 5.72
C GLU A 16 -7.22 -1.77 4.30
N LEU A 17 -6.37 -1.42 3.32
CA LEU A 17 -6.78 -1.35 1.92
C LEU A 17 -7.28 -2.68 1.38
N LYS A 18 -6.59 -3.79 1.68
CA LYS A 18 -7.05 -5.13 1.29
C LYS A 18 -8.40 -5.47 1.93
N GLY A 19 -8.54 -5.19 3.22
CA GLY A 19 -9.77 -5.47 3.97
C GLY A 19 -10.96 -4.68 3.42
N TYR A 20 -10.74 -3.45 3.01
CA TYR A 20 -11.76 -2.62 2.37
C TYR A 20 -12.03 -3.06 0.92
N ALA A 21 -11.00 -3.32 0.12
CA ALA A 21 -11.14 -3.79 -1.26
C ALA A 21 -11.92 -5.11 -1.37
N ALA A 22 -11.74 -6.04 -0.42
CA ALA A 22 -12.48 -7.29 -0.36
C ALA A 22 -13.99 -7.12 -0.14
N LYS A 23 -14.43 -5.95 0.36
CA LYS A 23 -15.84 -5.60 0.58
C LYS A 23 -16.46 -4.90 -0.64
N LEU A 24 -15.65 -4.54 -1.64
CA LEU A 24 -16.14 -3.86 -2.83
C LEU A 24 -16.74 -4.88 -3.83
N PRO A 25 -17.85 -4.55 -4.50
CA PRO A 25 -18.42 -5.42 -5.54
C PRO A 25 -17.42 -5.63 -6.69
N THR A 26 -17.28 -6.87 -7.15
CA THR A 26 -16.37 -7.28 -8.24
C THR A 26 -16.72 -6.65 -9.60
N VAL A 27 -17.94 -6.12 -9.74
CA VAL A 27 -18.49 -5.58 -10.98
C VAL A 27 -18.75 -4.08 -10.82
N VAL A 28 -17.71 -3.26 -10.81
CA VAL A 28 -17.88 -1.85 -11.17
C VAL A 28 -16.57 -1.26 -11.67
N HIS A 29 -16.64 -0.57 -12.81
CA HIS A 29 -15.66 0.46 -13.17
C HIS A 29 -15.50 1.39 -11.96
N LEU A 30 -14.39 1.22 -11.23
CA LEU A 30 -14.02 1.95 -10.00
C LEU A 30 -13.90 3.48 -10.19
N SER A 31 -14.27 3.98 -11.36
CA SER A 31 -14.33 5.37 -11.75
C SER A 31 -15.68 6.05 -11.49
N VAL A 32 -16.79 5.33 -11.19
CA VAL A 32 -18.14 5.95 -11.18
C VAL A 32 -19.13 5.36 -10.16
N MET A 33 -18.82 5.37 -8.86
CA MET A 33 -19.89 5.31 -7.84
C MET A 33 -20.02 6.65 -7.13
N PRO A 34 -21.09 7.43 -7.39
CA PRO A 34 -21.44 8.55 -6.53
C PRO A 34 -21.98 7.96 -5.21
N GLY A 35 -21.08 7.79 -4.21
CA GLY A 35 -21.43 7.46 -2.82
C GLY A 35 -21.38 5.99 -2.36
N GLY A 36 -20.71 5.07 -3.08
CA GLY A 36 -21.02 3.64 -3.01
C GLY A 36 -20.69 2.83 -1.75
N LEU A 37 -19.52 2.99 -1.13
CA LEU A 37 -19.18 2.32 0.13
C LEU A 37 -17.95 3.04 0.67
N LYS A 38 -18.02 3.84 1.74
CA LYS A 38 -16.81 4.41 2.35
C LYS A 38 -16.14 3.36 3.24
N PRO A 39 -14.83 3.47 3.53
CA PRO A 39 -14.26 2.71 4.63
C PRO A 39 -15.02 2.97 5.92
N THR A 40 -15.00 2.01 6.84
CA THR A 40 -15.66 2.23 8.13
C THR A 40 -14.92 3.33 8.89
N PRO A 41 -15.60 4.09 9.77
CA PRO A 41 -14.96 5.13 10.57
C PRO A 41 -13.76 4.60 11.36
N GLU A 42 -13.83 3.35 11.83
CA GLU A 42 -12.75 2.69 12.57
C GLU A 42 -11.52 2.44 11.69
N ALA A 43 -11.73 1.94 10.47
CA ALA A 43 -10.65 1.72 9.50
C ALA A 43 -10.00 3.03 9.09
N THR A 44 -10.81 4.07 8.84
CA THR A 44 -10.33 5.42 8.56
C THR A 44 -9.50 5.98 9.70
N ALA A 45 -10.01 5.92 10.94
CA ALA A 45 -9.30 6.42 12.11
C ALA A 45 -7.98 5.68 12.37
N ALA A 46 -7.94 4.35 12.15
CA ALA A 46 -6.72 3.57 12.26
C ALA A 46 -5.68 3.99 11.20
N TYR A 47 -6.12 4.21 9.95
CA TYR A 47 -5.28 4.69 8.87
C TYR A 47 -4.73 6.09 9.17
N GLU A 48 -5.60 7.00 9.57
CA GLU A 48 -5.30 8.37 9.94
C GLU A 48 -4.27 8.42 11.08
N GLN A 49 -4.50 7.64 12.14
CA GLN A 49 -3.59 7.54 13.29
C GLN A 49 -2.20 7.04 12.85
N ALA A 50 -2.13 6.04 11.98
CA ALA A 50 -0.87 5.52 11.47
C ALA A 50 -0.09 6.58 10.68
N VAL A 51 -0.77 7.33 9.80
CA VAL A 51 -0.15 8.40 8.98
C VAL A 51 0.33 9.57 9.85
N TYR A 52 -0.49 10.04 10.79
CA TYR A 52 -0.07 11.15 11.67
C TYR A 52 1.04 10.73 12.64
N ARG A 53 0.99 9.51 13.17
CA ARG A 53 2.07 8.97 13.98
C ARG A 53 3.37 8.92 13.17
N PHE A 54 3.32 8.38 11.95
CA PHE A 54 4.49 8.38 11.06
C PHE A 54 5.02 9.80 10.80
N ARG A 55 4.14 10.76 10.53
CA ARG A 55 4.53 12.16 10.30
C ARG A 55 5.26 12.78 11.49
N SER A 56 4.78 12.51 12.71
CA SER A 56 5.45 12.98 13.93
C SER A 56 6.84 12.36 14.11
N GLN A 57 6.99 11.08 13.76
CA GLN A 57 8.22 10.30 13.98
C GLN A 57 9.25 10.45 12.85
N SER A 58 8.81 10.78 11.64
CA SER A 58 9.65 10.92 10.46
C SER A 58 10.31 12.30 10.34
N ALA A 59 9.94 13.26 11.20
CA ALA A 59 10.54 14.58 11.25
C ALA A 59 12.06 14.49 11.45
N GLY A 60 12.83 14.98 10.48
CA GLY A 60 14.30 14.93 10.51
C GLY A 60 14.92 13.59 10.05
N SER A 61 14.12 12.63 9.60
CA SER A 61 14.61 11.35 9.06
C SER A 61 14.69 11.35 7.53
N ALA A 62 15.41 10.37 6.96
CA ALA A 62 15.43 10.09 5.52
C ALA A 62 14.04 9.78 4.94
N PHE A 63 13.07 9.42 5.80
CA PHE A 63 11.73 9.03 5.41
C PHE A 63 10.75 10.22 5.34
N LYS A 64 11.18 11.45 5.65
CA LYS A 64 10.31 12.64 5.63
C LYS A 64 9.56 12.82 4.30
N ARG A 65 10.16 12.42 3.17
CA ARG A 65 9.55 12.52 1.84
C ARG A 65 8.35 11.60 1.64
N LEU A 66 8.18 10.58 2.48
CA LEU A 66 7.02 9.69 2.45
C LEU A 66 5.75 10.34 3.02
N ASN A 67 5.87 11.46 3.77
CA ASN A 67 4.71 12.10 4.40
C ASN A 67 3.65 12.53 3.38
N GLU A 68 4.06 13.16 2.29
CA GLU A 68 3.16 13.65 1.24
C GLU A 68 2.38 12.50 0.56
N PRO A 69 3.03 11.45 0.01
CA PRO A 69 2.29 10.34 -0.58
C PRO A 69 1.42 9.58 0.45
N LEU A 70 1.84 9.48 1.73
CA LEU A 70 1.00 8.86 2.76
C LEU A 70 -0.26 9.67 3.05
N ILE A 71 -0.19 11.00 3.05
CA ILE A 71 -1.36 11.87 3.17
C ILE A 71 -2.29 11.70 1.96
N GLN A 72 -1.75 11.72 0.74
CA GLN A 72 -2.55 11.50 -0.48
C GLN A 72 -3.24 10.13 -0.48
N SER A 73 -2.57 9.11 0.07
CA SER A 73 -3.15 7.77 0.24
C SER A 73 -4.33 7.80 1.23
N LEU A 74 -4.17 8.47 2.37
CA LEU A 74 -5.21 8.64 3.38
C LEU A 74 -6.44 9.38 2.81
N GLU A 75 -6.24 10.54 2.16
CA GLU A 75 -7.33 11.34 1.58
C GLU A 75 -8.13 10.53 0.54
N ALA A 76 -7.43 9.73 -0.28
CA ALA A 76 -8.07 8.85 -1.22
C ALA A 76 -8.83 7.72 -0.54
N PHE A 77 -8.27 7.12 0.52
CA PHE A 77 -8.93 6.08 1.31
C PHE A 77 -10.20 6.61 1.97
N GLU A 78 -10.14 7.75 2.64
CA GLU A 78 -11.29 8.47 3.23
C GLU A 78 -12.41 8.76 2.21
N GLY A 79 -12.02 9.08 0.98
CA GLY A 79 -12.94 9.29 -0.14
C GLY A 79 -13.55 8.00 -0.71
N GLY A 80 -13.14 6.82 -0.25
CA GLY A 80 -13.53 5.52 -0.82
C GLY A 80 -12.88 5.22 -2.17
N LEU A 81 -11.77 5.89 -2.49
CA LEU A 81 -11.09 5.82 -3.78
C LEU A 81 -9.87 4.89 -3.69
N VAL A 82 -10.11 3.59 -3.50
CA VAL A 82 -9.07 2.55 -3.30
C VAL A 82 -7.94 2.63 -4.33
N LEU A 83 -8.28 2.75 -5.61
CA LEU A 83 -7.26 2.78 -6.67
C LEU A 83 -6.36 4.01 -6.56
N LYS A 84 -6.91 5.14 -6.13
CA LYS A 84 -6.13 6.36 -5.89
C LYS A 84 -5.29 6.24 -4.62
N ALA A 85 -5.74 5.48 -3.62
CA ALA A 85 -4.98 5.25 -2.40
C ALA A 85 -3.77 4.31 -2.60
N ILE A 86 -3.82 3.43 -3.59
CA ILE A 86 -2.74 2.46 -3.90
C ILE A 86 -1.50 3.12 -4.48
N GLN A 87 -1.65 4.04 -5.44
CA GLN A 87 -0.51 4.61 -6.18
C GLN A 87 0.50 5.31 -5.26
N PRO A 88 0.09 6.15 -4.28
CA PRO A 88 1.03 6.74 -3.34
C PRO A 88 1.75 5.72 -2.45
N LEU A 89 1.11 4.59 -2.10
CA LEU A 89 1.79 3.51 -1.36
C LEU A 89 2.81 2.76 -2.21
N LEU A 90 2.51 2.51 -3.49
CA LEU A 90 3.50 1.94 -4.42
C LEU A 90 4.71 2.85 -4.55
N PHE A 91 4.49 4.16 -4.68
CA PHE A 91 5.57 5.15 -4.66
C PHE A 91 6.39 5.09 -3.36
N CYS A 92 5.74 4.94 -2.20
CA CYS A 92 6.46 4.78 -0.93
C CYS A 92 7.41 3.57 -0.95
N LEU A 93 6.95 2.43 -1.47
CA LEU A 93 7.77 1.22 -1.59
C LEU A 93 8.96 1.42 -2.56
N GLU A 94 8.72 2.05 -3.72
CA GLU A 94 9.77 2.40 -4.69
C GLU A 94 10.80 3.39 -4.10
N TYR A 95 10.34 4.35 -3.30
CA TYR A 95 11.23 5.30 -2.65
C TYR A 95 12.11 4.63 -1.59
N LEU A 96 11.61 3.61 -0.87
CA LEU A 96 12.44 2.84 0.06
C LEU A 96 13.55 2.07 -0.67
N GLU A 97 13.25 1.46 -1.82
CA GLU A 97 14.25 0.81 -2.67
C GLU A 97 15.28 1.81 -3.20
N LEU A 98 14.84 3.02 -3.56
CA LEU A 98 15.74 4.10 -3.95
C LEU A 98 16.70 4.46 -2.81
N LEU A 99 16.18 4.67 -1.59
CA LEU A 99 17.00 4.99 -0.42
C LEU A 99 18.01 3.89 -0.09
N GLN A 100 17.63 2.62 -0.25
CA GLN A 100 18.52 1.47 -0.10
C GLN A 100 19.62 1.49 -1.17
N ARG A 101 19.27 1.70 -2.44
CA ARG A 101 20.22 1.78 -3.57
C ARG A 101 21.22 2.94 -3.39
N GLU A 102 20.76 4.06 -2.87
CA GLU A 102 21.58 5.23 -2.53
C GLU A 102 22.36 5.05 -1.22
N LYS A 103 22.23 3.89 -0.54
CA LYS A 103 22.85 3.59 0.76
C LYS A 103 22.48 4.60 1.86
N THR A 104 21.35 5.30 1.69
CA THR A 104 20.80 6.23 2.70
C THR A 104 20.17 5.46 3.86
N VAL A 105 19.67 4.25 3.60
CA VAL A 105 19.13 3.34 4.61
C VAL A 105 19.70 1.94 4.42
N THR A 106 19.71 1.16 5.48
CA THR A 106 20.01 -0.28 5.42
C THR A 106 18.71 -1.07 5.47
N MET A 107 18.64 -2.16 4.71
CA MET A 107 17.51 -3.09 4.68
C MET A 107 18.03 -4.51 4.87
N THR A 108 17.35 -5.27 5.69
CA THR A 108 17.60 -6.70 5.87
C THR A 108 16.93 -7.50 4.76
N ALA A 109 17.31 -8.77 4.59
CA ALA A 109 16.62 -9.66 3.65
C ALA A 109 15.12 -9.84 3.98
N ALA A 110 14.75 -9.71 5.27
CA ALA A 110 13.36 -9.72 5.69
C ALA A 110 12.61 -8.45 5.26
N ASP A 111 13.26 -7.29 5.30
CA ASP A 111 12.70 -6.03 4.80
C ASP A 111 12.46 -6.10 3.28
N ASP A 112 13.43 -6.62 2.52
CA ASP A 112 13.31 -6.82 1.06
C ASP A 112 12.16 -7.77 0.69
N LYS A 113 11.95 -8.82 1.48
CA LYS A 113 10.82 -9.74 1.30
C LYS A 113 9.48 -9.02 1.51
N ARG A 114 9.37 -8.23 2.59
CA ARG A 114 8.16 -7.45 2.91
C ARG A 114 7.83 -6.42 1.84
N LEU A 115 8.83 -5.70 1.33
CA LEU A 115 8.67 -4.79 0.18
C LEU A 115 7.97 -5.46 -1.01
N LYS A 116 8.47 -6.63 -1.41
CA LYS A 116 7.92 -7.41 -2.54
C LYS A 116 6.51 -7.90 -2.25
N GLU A 117 6.26 -8.39 -1.04
CA GLU A 117 4.94 -8.87 -0.61
C GLU A 117 3.90 -7.74 -0.61
N TYR A 118 4.24 -6.57 -0.09
CA TYR A 118 3.36 -5.40 -0.06
C TYR A 118 3.08 -4.87 -1.47
N ARG A 119 4.10 -4.80 -2.34
CA ARG A 119 3.92 -4.44 -3.75
C ARG A 119 2.96 -5.39 -4.45
N ASN A 120 3.18 -6.69 -4.31
CA ASN A 120 2.31 -7.71 -4.92
C ASN A 120 0.89 -7.63 -4.38
N ALA A 121 0.73 -7.39 -3.09
CA ALA A 121 -0.57 -7.22 -2.46
C ALA A 121 -1.32 -6.00 -3.02
N LEU A 122 -0.65 -4.85 -3.18
CA LEU A 122 -1.22 -3.65 -3.76
C LEU A 122 -1.59 -3.84 -5.24
N HIS A 123 -0.75 -4.50 -6.03
CA HIS A 123 -1.06 -4.79 -7.43
C HIS A 123 -2.26 -5.73 -7.61
N ARG A 124 -2.45 -6.70 -6.71
CA ARG A 124 -3.62 -7.60 -6.74
C ARG A 124 -4.95 -6.88 -6.49
N ILE A 125 -4.93 -5.69 -5.87
CA ILE A 125 -6.14 -4.88 -5.67
C ILE A 125 -6.49 -4.09 -6.95
N LEU A 126 -5.50 -3.78 -7.80
CA LEU A 126 -5.75 -3.08 -9.05
C LEU A 126 -6.53 -4.00 -10.02
N PRO A 127 -7.64 -3.52 -10.62
CA PRO A 127 -8.35 -4.30 -11.62
C PRO A 127 -7.45 -4.52 -12.85
N GLY A 128 -7.20 -5.78 -13.18
CA GLY A 128 -6.59 -6.18 -14.45
C GLY A 128 -5.08 -5.97 -14.58
N LYS A 129 -4.30 -6.84 -13.92
CA LYS A 129 -3.27 -7.66 -14.57
C LYS A 129 -3.08 -8.93 -13.73
N GLU A 130 -4.02 -9.85 -13.80
CA GLU A 130 -3.63 -11.25 -13.64
C GLU A 130 -2.72 -11.57 -14.83
N PRO A 131 -1.42 -11.86 -14.67
CA PRO A 131 -0.83 -12.80 -15.59
C PRO A 131 -1.59 -14.11 -15.36
N GLU A 132 -2.26 -14.62 -16.37
CA GLU A 132 -2.71 -16.01 -16.41
C GLU A 132 -1.49 -16.90 -16.11
N LEU A 133 -1.32 -17.28 -14.85
CA LEU A 133 -0.28 -18.20 -14.41
C LEU A 133 -0.91 -19.24 -13.49
N GLU A 134 -1.92 -19.94 -14.00
CA GLU A 134 -2.21 -21.32 -13.59
C GLU A 134 -2.61 -22.15 -14.81
N GLY A 135 -1.60 -22.76 -15.42
CA GLY A 135 -1.71 -23.77 -16.47
C GLY A 135 -0.46 -24.64 -16.42
N ALA A 136 -0.31 -25.37 -15.31
CA ALA A 136 0.79 -26.24 -14.99
C ALA A 136 1.18 -27.17 -16.15
N GLY A 137 2.49 -27.29 -16.41
CA GLY A 137 3.00 -28.45 -17.10
C GLY A 137 2.67 -29.71 -16.32
N LYS A 138 1.91 -30.62 -16.92
CA LYS A 138 2.02 -32.07 -16.73
C LYS A 138 1.78 -32.72 -18.08
N GLY A 139 2.79 -33.43 -18.55
CA GLY A 139 2.79 -34.05 -19.87
C GLY A 139 1.70 -35.09 -20.05
N LEU A 140 1.41 -35.37 -21.30
CA LEU A 140 0.97 -36.67 -21.77
C LEU A 140 1.65 -36.90 -23.13
N LEU A 141 2.06 -38.14 -23.29
CA LEU A 141 2.82 -38.78 -24.35
C LEU A 141 2.32 -38.48 -25.77
#